data_AF-A0A8B7N0B8-F1
#
_entry.id   AF-A0A8B7N0B8-F1
#
_cell.length_a   1.000
_cell.length_b   1.000
_cell.length_c   1.000
_cell.angle_alpha   90.00
_cell.angle_beta   90.00
_cell.angle_gamma   90.00
#
_symmetry.space_group_name_H-M   'P 1'
#
loop_
_entity.id
_entity.type
_entity.pdbx_description
1 polymer ?
#
loop_
_entity_poly.entity_id
_entity_poly.type
_entity_poly.pdbx_seq_one_letter_code
_entity_poly.pdbx_strand_id
1 'polypeptide(L)'
;MKMKIMMFVDIYWLLVLFSTASFSNGNYFDRGGNFSHHQSSVNQFYGCETSAYPPDERDCVPTRLIDLTLEPRLRWRELVLEKKSELVELVGHVYNLTELLLGESALHFLLHNLGKVISSLPLTYQQELEGIADAAGLELEQITFYNIFYEIFSFCTSIVIQDKHGQLYHGRNLDFGLFLGWNNATHQWRVTELLRPLVVQLEWHNTTSLVYTSVSYVGYIGIVTANKPDAFSFSVNERFSWDGGYVGLIEWIVFGDHKQQWLTTLTRDVLLMAGTYDEAVQQLATPRLLAPVYFTLAGTRPGQGCIITRYRDDYQLLNLGSADYHADWYLVQTNYDHWKTPPFYDDRRTPAFTCLDRGVNMSASGVERGPRLPQARTADIPRSIKNLEAPGHGDFDNTETRTSKNDLSKSGLADVTADTQVTGCGILNYIIDKKRELQDVISSYWYAGLRKARRLLGIKENDQQPAMKKSSPKATLETVYDDNQEPLSLLYNVLSTRPVLNKLTTYTTLMSAKQGYIKTWVRQCPDPCWPW
;
A
#
# COMPACT_ATOMS: atom_id res chain seq x y z
N MET A 1 -17.49 7.59 -25.96
CA MET A 1 -17.48 7.24 -24.52
C MET A 1 -17.13 5.76 -24.30
N LYS A 2 -17.80 4.79 -24.97
CA LYS A 2 -17.47 3.34 -24.96
C LYS A 2 -15.98 3.00 -25.20
N MET A 3 -15.34 3.62 -26.20
CA MET A 3 -13.93 3.37 -26.53
C MET A 3 -12.94 3.99 -25.53
N LYS A 4 -13.37 4.98 -24.74
CA LYS A 4 -12.51 5.74 -23.82
C LYS A 4 -12.44 5.10 -22.42
N ILE A 5 -13.47 4.37 -22.01
CA ILE A 5 -13.50 3.63 -20.73
C ILE A 5 -12.75 2.29 -20.85
N MET A 6 -12.86 1.61 -22.00
CA MET A 6 -12.06 0.41 -22.29
C MET A 6 -10.55 0.70 -22.22
N MET A 7 -10.10 1.82 -22.79
CA MET A 7 -8.70 2.23 -22.73
C MET A 7 -8.12 2.27 -21.30
N PHE A 8 -8.81 2.84 -20.31
CA PHE A 8 -8.27 2.97 -18.95
C PHE A 8 -8.14 1.63 -18.21
N VAL A 9 -9.08 0.72 -18.45
CA VAL A 9 -9.06 -0.63 -17.88
C VAL A 9 -8.00 -1.46 -18.61
N ASP A 10 -7.91 -1.35 -19.93
CA ASP A 10 -6.88 -1.99 -20.74
C ASP A 10 -5.48 -1.48 -20.37
N ILE A 11 -5.32 -0.21 -20.00
CA ILE A 11 -4.06 0.42 -19.55
C ILE A 11 -3.58 -0.15 -18.22
N TYR A 12 -4.44 -0.18 -17.21
CA TYR A 12 -4.09 -0.74 -15.90
C TYR A 12 -3.78 -2.25 -16.03
N TRP A 13 -4.58 -2.98 -16.80
CA TRP A 13 -4.35 -4.39 -17.05
C TRP A 13 -3.23 -4.67 -18.03
N LEU A 14 -2.89 -3.78 -18.98
CA LEU A 14 -1.67 -3.87 -19.79
C LEU A 14 -0.44 -3.67 -18.91
N LEU A 15 -0.45 -2.76 -17.94
CA LEU A 15 0.64 -2.59 -16.98
C LEU A 15 0.80 -3.84 -16.08
N VAL A 16 -0.29 -4.42 -15.62
CA VAL A 16 -0.32 -5.67 -14.81
C VAL A 16 -0.09 -6.94 -15.65
N LEU A 17 -0.45 -6.94 -16.94
CA LEU A 17 -0.27 -8.08 -17.86
C LEU A 17 1.09 -8.05 -18.56
N PHE A 18 1.67 -6.88 -18.90
CA PHE A 18 3.04 -6.80 -19.43
C PHE A 18 4.08 -7.15 -18.35
N SER A 19 3.81 -6.78 -17.09
CA SER A 19 4.65 -7.18 -15.97
C SER A 19 4.63 -8.69 -15.75
N THR A 20 3.47 -9.32 -15.80
CA THR A 20 3.35 -10.79 -15.68
C THR A 20 3.76 -11.52 -16.97
N ALA A 21 3.57 -10.92 -18.15
CA ALA A 21 3.96 -11.47 -19.45
C ALA A 21 5.47 -11.40 -19.69
N SER A 22 6.17 -10.35 -19.25
CA SER A 22 7.64 -10.29 -19.26
C SER A 22 8.27 -11.38 -18.39
N PHE A 23 7.58 -11.83 -17.35
CA PHE A 23 7.97 -13.00 -16.57
C PHE A 23 7.54 -14.35 -17.19
N SER A 24 6.43 -14.39 -17.95
CA SER A 24 5.95 -15.63 -18.60
C SER A 24 6.53 -15.90 -19.99
N ASN A 25 7.01 -14.87 -20.68
CA ASN A 25 7.69 -14.94 -21.98
C ASN A 25 9.21 -14.81 -21.83
N GLY A 26 9.74 -15.24 -20.68
CA GLY A 26 11.15 -15.58 -20.53
C GLY A 26 11.54 -16.78 -21.40
N ASN A 27 11.53 -16.60 -22.72
CA ASN A 27 12.48 -17.26 -23.63
C ASN A 27 13.87 -16.58 -23.53
N TYR A 28 14.18 -16.01 -22.36
CA TYR A 28 15.50 -15.51 -21.96
C TYR A 28 16.13 -16.42 -20.89
N PHE A 29 15.68 -17.68 -20.83
CA PHE A 29 16.48 -18.77 -20.27
C PHE A 29 17.30 -19.38 -21.40
N ASP A 30 18.60 -19.38 -21.19
CA ASP A 30 19.63 -19.82 -22.11
C ASP A 30 19.27 -21.14 -22.82
N ARG A 31 19.19 -21.12 -24.16
CA ARG A 31 19.25 -22.33 -24.97
C ARG A 31 20.70 -22.82 -24.94
N GLY A 32 21.12 -23.48 -23.88
CA GLY A 32 22.44 -24.09 -23.84
C GLY A 32 23.02 -24.30 -22.45
N GLY A 33 22.38 -25.10 -21.61
CA GLY A 33 23.01 -25.55 -20.37
C GLY A 33 22.28 -26.77 -19.82
N ASN A 34 22.98 -27.90 -19.72
CA ASN A 34 22.44 -29.15 -19.19
C ASN A 34 21.75 -28.93 -17.84
N PHE A 35 20.45 -29.20 -17.80
CA PHE A 35 19.66 -29.26 -16.56
C PHE A 35 20.18 -30.42 -15.70
N SER A 36 20.86 -30.07 -14.61
CA SER A 36 20.87 -30.93 -13.42
C SER A 36 19.64 -30.58 -12.60
N HIS A 37 18.75 -31.56 -12.40
CA HIS A 37 17.61 -31.45 -11.51
C HIS A 37 18.10 -31.24 -10.07
N HIS A 38 18.32 -30.00 -9.68
CA HIS A 38 18.24 -29.60 -8.28
C HIS A 38 16.85 -29.04 -8.04
N GLN A 39 16.05 -29.88 -7.40
CA GLN A 39 14.80 -29.53 -6.75
C GLN A 39 15.16 -28.50 -5.65
N SER A 40 15.27 -27.23 -6.04
CA SER A 40 15.51 -26.14 -5.10
C SER A 40 14.24 -25.97 -4.27
N SER A 41 14.21 -26.63 -3.12
CA SER A 41 13.41 -26.18 -2.00
C SER A 41 13.94 -24.80 -1.62
N VAL A 42 13.39 -23.76 -2.25
CA VAL A 42 13.65 -22.38 -1.83
C VAL A 42 13.09 -22.29 -0.41
N ASN A 43 13.95 -22.36 0.60
CA ASN A 43 13.55 -21.96 1.94
C ASN A 43 13.15 -20.48 1.84
N GLN A 44 11.84 -20.25 1.88
CA GLN A 44 11.14 -18.98 1.59
C GLN A 44 11.47 -17.86 2.60
N PHE A 45 12.30 -18.15 3.60
CA PHE A 45 12.64 -17.32 4.73
C PHE A 45 14.06 -17.70 5.22
N TYR A 46 15.02 -16.76 5.17
CA TYR A 46 16.42 -17.02 5.56
C TYR A 46 16.67 -16.99 7.07
N GLY A 47 15.62 -16.80 7.88
CA GLY A 47 15.72 -16.57 9.31
C GLY A 47 15.66 -15.08 9.65
N CYS A 48 15.53 -14.80 10.95
CA CYS A 48 15.43 -13.44 11.45
C CYS A 48 16.79 -12.76 11.48
N GLU A 49 16.85 -11.53 10.99
CA GLU A 49 17.96 -10.63 11.28
C GLU A 49 17.93 -10.26 12.78
N THR A 50 19.10 -10.12 13.39
CA THR A 50 19.26 -9.85 14.84
C THR A 50 20.32 -8.80 15.16
N SER A 51 21.04 -8.33 14.15
CA SER A 51 22.24 -7.49 14.28
C SER A 51 22.29 -6.33 13.29
N ALA A 52 21.15 -5.97 12.69
CA ALA A 52 21.07 -4.84 11.75
C ALA A 52 20.96 -3.47 12.46
N TYR A 53 20.67 -3.45 13.75
CA TYR A 53 20.63 -2.24 14.56
C TYR A 53 21.91 -2.09 15.42
N PRO A 54 22.50 -0.88 15.56
CA PRO A 54 22.08 0.36 14.93
C PRO A 54 22.39 0.38 13.41
N PRO A 55 21.57 1.06 12.60
CA PRO A 55 21.82 1.19 11.17
C PRO A 55 23.06 2.03 10.90
N ASP A 56 23.62 1.93 9.70
CA ASP A 56 24.71 2.79 9.27
C ASP A 56 24.24 4.25 9.18
N GLU A 57 24.93 5.16 9.88
CA GLU A 57 24.61 6.59 9.86
C GLU A 57 24.80 7.21 8.47
N ARG A 58 25.58 6.58 7.57
CA ARG A 58 25.71 7.03 6.17
C ARG A 58 24.43 6.86 5.37
N ASP A 59 23.59 5.91 5.76
CA ASP A 59 22.29 5.65 5.12
C ASP A 59 21.17 6.51 5.74
N CYS A 60 21.46 7.24 6.83
CA CYS A 60 20.50 8.08 7.53
C CYS A 60 20.04 9.23 6.64
N VAL A 61 18.72 9.39 6.52
CA VAL A 61 18.12 10.45 5.70
C VAL A 61 18.21 11.77 6.46
N PRO A 62 18.83 12.81 5.87
CA PRO A 62 18.96 14.09 6.55
C PRO A 62 17.60 14.78 6.66
N THR A 63 17.41 15.51 7.75
CA THR A 63 16.20 16.30 7.97
C THR A 63 16.27 17.64 7.21
N ARG A 64 15.14 18.05 6.65
CA ARG A 64 14.93 19.34 5.97
C ARG A 64 13.69 20.01 6.54
N LEU A 65 13.68 21.34 6.57
CA LEU A 65 12.56 22.12 7.08
C LEU A 65 11.60 22.47 5.95
N ILE A 66 10.30 22.38 6.21
CA ILE A 66 9.25 23.01 5.42
C ILE A 66 8.53 24.04 6.28
N ASP A 67 8.62 25.31 5.89
CA ASP A 67 7.97 26.42 6.57
C ASP A 67 6.55 26.61 6.03
N LEU A 68 5.55 26.30 6.85
CA LEU A 68 4.14 26.44 6.52
C LEU A 68 3.70 27.91 6.41
N THR A 69 4.49 28.87 6.91
CA THR A 69 4.21 30.31 6.80
C THR A 69 4.58 30.89 5.45
N LEU A 70 5.42 30.19 4.68
CA LEU A 70 5.68 30.55 3.29
C LEU A 70 4.44 30.31 2.43
N GLU A 71 4.30 31.16 1.41
CA GLU A 71 3.38 30.93 0.30
C GLU A 71 3.54 29.49 -0.23
N PRO A 72 2.45 28.73 -0.47
CA PRO A 72 2.56 27.32 -0.79
C PRO A 72 3.49 27.01 -1.99
N ARG A 73 3.50 27.89 -3.00
CA ARG A 73 4.39 27.80 -4.19
C ARG A 73 5.89 27.88 -3.87
N LEU A 74 6.27 28.36 -2.68
CA LEU A 74 7.66 28.52 -2.28
C LEU A 74 8.16 27.42 -1.34
N ARG A 75 7.26 26.66 -0.69
CA ARG A 75 7.59 25.70 0.37
C ARG A 75 8.57 24.62 -0.02
N TRP A 76 8.49 24.15 -1.27
CA TRP A 76 9.31 23.06 -1.80
C TRP A 76 10.52 23.54 -2.61
N ARG A 77 10.63 24.85 -2.86
CA ARG A 77 11.54 25.41 -3.89
C ARG A 77 13.00 25.04 -3.65
N GLU A 78 13.51 25.26 -2.44
CA GLU A 78 14.93 25.00 -2.11
C GLU A 78 15.27 23.52 -2.30
N LEU A 79 14.43 22.64 -1.74
CA LEU A 79 14.61 21.19 -1.81
C LEU A 79 14.55 20.66 -3.26
N VAL A 80 13.64 21.20 -4.07
CA VAL A 80 13.54 20.82 -5.50
C VAL A 80 14.75 21.32 -6.28
N LEU A 81 15.27 22.51 -5.99
CA LEU A 81 16.49 23.01 -6.63
C LEU A 81 17.72 22.16 -6.27
N GLU A 82 17.83 21.73 -5.02
CA GLU A 82 18.91 20.82 -4.54
C GLU A 82 18.87 19.47 -5.28
N LYS A 83 17.67 18.92 -5.54
CA LYS A 83 17.45 17.58 -6.09
C LYS A 83 16.91 17.57 -7.52
N LYS A 84 17.11 18.67 -8.24
CA LYS A 84 16.51 18.91 -9.56
C LYS A 84 16.86 17.82 -10.56
N SER A 85 18.13 17.44 -10.65
CA SER A 85 18.61 16.44 -11.60
C SER A 85 17.92 15.09 -11.39
N GLU A 86 17.88 14.63 -10.14
CA GLU A 86 17.32 13.34 -9.76
C GLU A 86 15.81 13.31 -9.96
N LEU A 87 15.11 14.41 -9.64
CA LEU A 87 13.67 14.55 -9.86
C LEU A 87 13.33 14.52 -11.36
N VAL A 88 14.06 15.29 -12.19
CA VAL A 88 13.85 15.32 -13.64
C VAL A 88 14.12 13.94 -14.26
N GLU A 89 15.16 13.24 -13.81
CA GLU A 89 15.46 11.88 -14.27
C GLU A 89 14.35 10.89 -13.92
N LEU A 90 13.84 10.92 -12.68
CA LEU A 90 12.73 10.08 -12.26
C LEU A 90 11.45 10.37 -13.06
N VAL A 91 11.04 11.64 -13.14
CA VAL A 91 9.80 12.03 -13.83
C VAL A 91 9.90 11.69 -15.31
N GLY A 92 11.04 11.95 -15.95
CA GLY A 92 11.30 11.57 -17.34
C GLY A 92 11.23 10.06 -17.56
N HIS A 93 11.80 9.25 -16.66
CA HIS A 93 11.73 7.78 -16.75
C HIS A 93 10.29 7.28 -16.62
N VAL A 94 9.54 7.78 -15.63
CA VAL A 94 8.12 7.41 -15.41
C VAL A 94 7.27 7.82 -16.61
N TYR A 95 7.48 9.01 -17.16
CA TYR A 95 6.79 9.51 -18.35
C TYR A 95 7.04 8.61 -19.56
N ASN A 96 8.31 8.36 -19.92
CA ASN A 96 8.69 7.56 -21.08
C ASN A 96 8.21 6.11 -20.97
N LEU A 97 8.29 5.55 -19.77
CA LEU A 97 7.80 4.20 -19.52
C LEU A 97 6.27 4.12 -19.67
N THR A 98 5.55 5.13 -19.17
CA THR A 98 4.10 5.21 -19.32
C THR A 98 3.71 5.35 -20.79
N GLU A 99 4.40 6.21 -21.54
CA GLU A 99 4.18 6.35 -22.98
C GLU A 99 4.37 5.03 -23.71
N LEU A 100 5.45 4.30 -23.40
CA LEU A 100 5.75 2.98 -23.97
C LEU A 100 4.65 1.96 -23.69
N LEU A 101 4.11 1.95 -22.47
CA LEU A 101 3.14 0.94 -22.03
C LEU A 101 1.72 1.25 -22.47
N LEU A 102 1.33 2.53 -22.52
CA LEU A 102 -0.05 2.95 -22.79
C LEU A 102 -0.26 3.43 -24.22
N GLY A 103 0.83 3.82 -24.90
CA GLY A 103 0.82 4.51 -26.18
C GLY A 103 0.59 6.02 -26.04
N GLU A 104 1.13 6.77 -27.00
CA GLU A 104 1.11 8.23 -27.04
C GLU A 104 -0.31 8.82 -26.90
N SER A 105 -1.30 8.25 -27.60
CA SER A 105 -2.69 8.75 -27.57
C SER A 105 -3.33 8.64 -26.19
N ALA A 106 -3.04 7.57 -25.44
CA ALA A 106 -3.55 7.37 -24.09
C ALA A 106 -2.90 8.33 -23.10
N LEU A 107 -1.58 8.46 -23.17
CA LEU A 107 -0.82 9.38 -22.34
C LEU A 107 -1.24 10.84 -22.61
N HIS A 108 -1.36 11.23 -23.87
CA HIS A 108 -1.83 12.57 -24.24
C HIS A 108 -3.25 12.85 -23.72
N PHE A 109 -4.17 11.87 -23.81
CA PHE A 109 -5.50 12.02 -23.21
C PHE A 109 -5.42 12.20 -21.69
N LEU A 110 -4.58 11.42 -21.00
CA LEU A 110 -4.41 11.54 -19.56
C LEU A 110 -3.88 12.94 -19.20
N LEU A 111 -2.75 13.34 -19.78
CA LEU A 111 -2.11 14.64 -19.55
C LEU A 111 -3.06 15.80 -19.82
N HIS A 112 -3.80 15.77 -20.93
CA HIS A 112 -4.79 16.80 -21.26
C HIS A 112 -5.89 16.95 -20.19
N ASN A 113 -6.23 15.86 -19.49
CA ASN A 113 -7.22 15.90 -18.41
C ASN A 113 -6.61 16.15 -17.02
N LEU A 114 -5.29 16.14 -16.86
CA LEU A 114 -4.65 16.47 -15.58
C LEU A 114 -4.91 17.92 -15.16
N GLY A 115 -5.08 18.85 -16.11
CA GLY A 115 -5.53 20.21 -15.80
C GLY A 115 -6.85 20.26 -15.01
N LYS A 116 -7.76 19.31 -15.25
CA LYS A 116 -9.01 19.18 -14.47
C LYS A 116 -8.76 18.65 -13.05
N VAL A 117 -7.80 17.73 -12.91
CA VAL A 117 -7.37 17.25 -11.59
C VAL A 117 -6.76 18.40 -10.81
N ILE A 118 -5.79 19.11 -11.39
CA ILE A 118 -5.12 20.24 -10.74
C ILE A 118 -6.15 21.27 -10.27
N SER A 119 -7.00 21.77 -11.17
CA SER A 119 -7.99 22.81 -10.85
C SER A 119 -9.02 22.39 -9.81
N SER A 120 -9.19 21.08 -9.56
CA SER A 120 -10.10 20.55 -8.55
C SER A 120 -9.48 20.35 -7.16
N LEU A 121 -8.15 20.38 -7.04
CA LEU A 121 -7.47 20.26 -5.74
C LEU A 121 -7.65 21.55 -4.92
N PRO A 122 -7.53 21.51 -3.58
CA PRO A 122 -7.46 22.76 -2.81
C PRO A 122 -6.26 23.62 -3.24
N LEU A 123 -6.44 24.96 -3.23
CA LEU A 123 -5.48 25.93 -3.78
C LEU A 123 -4.05 25.74 -3.25
N THR A 124 -3.90 25.42 -1.96
CA THR A 124 -2.59 25.17 -1.34
C THR A 124 -1.81 24.06 -2.05
N TYR A 125 -2.47 22.94 -2.38
CA TYR A 125 -1.84 21.82 -3.05
C TYR A 125 -1.56 22.13 -4.53
N GLN A 126 -2.44 22.87 -5.20
CA GLN A 126 -2.20 23.36 -6.56
C GLN A 126 -0.91 24.19 -6.62
N GLN A 127 -0.79 25.16 -5.72
CA GLN A 127 0.36 26.05 -5.66
C GLN A 127 1.65 25.32 -5.28
N GLU A 128 1.61 24.33 -4.38
CA GLU A 128 2.78 23.49 -4.09
C GLU A 128 3.24 22.72 -5.35
N LEU A 129 2.32 22.13 -6.12
CA LEU A 129 2.64 21.45 -7.40
C LEU A 129 3.22 22.42 -8.43
N GLU A 130 2.65 23.61 -8.57
CA GLU A 130 3.17 24.68 -9.45
C GLU A 130 4.60 25.09 -9.05
N GLY A 131 4.85 25.25 -7.76
CA GLY A 131 6.17 25.64 -7.24
C GLY A 131 7.24 24.59 -7.51
N ILE A 132 6.86 23.31 -7.37
CA ILE A 132 7.72 22.18 -7.72
C ILE A 132 8.00 22.18 -9.23
N ALA A 133 6.97 22.33 -10.06
CA ALA A 133 7.11 22.36 -11.52
C ALA A 133 8.05 23.47 -11.99
N ASP A 134 7.86 24.70 -11.49
CA ASP A 134 8.72 25.85 -11.79
C ASP A 134 10.18 25.61 -11.41
N ALA A 135 10.43 25.12 -10.18
CA ALA A 135 11.78 24.90 -9.68
C ALA A 135 12.49 23.78 -10.45
N ALA A 136 11.77 22.69 -10.75
CA ALA A 136 12.28 21.59 -11.55
C ALA A 136 12.46 21.96 -13.04
N GLY A 137 11.73 22.97 -13.54
CA GLY A 137 11.65 23.27 -14.97
C GLY A 137 10.92 22.16 -15.74
N LEU A 138 9.86 21.61 -15.15
CA LEU A 138 9.00 20.58 -15.71
C LEU A 138 7.59 21.15 -15.93
N GLU A 139 6.83 20.53 -16.82
CA GLU A 139 5.42 20.89 -17.01
C GLU A 139 4.59 20.48 -15.78
N LEU A 140 3.59 21.28 -15.41
CA LEU A 140 2.76 21.04 -14.23
C LEU A 140 2.04 19.67 -14.30
N GLU A 141 1.63 19.27 -15.50
CA GLU A 141 1.00 17.98 -15.77
C GLU A 141 1.96 16.82 -15.49
N GLN A 142 3.26 16.97 -15.75
CA GLN A 142 4.25 15.91 -15.47
C GLN A 142 4.44 15.70 -13.97
N ILE A 143 4.53 16.80 -13.19
CA ILE A 143 4.60 16.74 -11.73
C ILE A 143 3.30 16.21 -11.11
N THR A 144 2.16 16.63 -11.65
CA THR A 144 0.85 16.11 -11.22
C THR A 144 0.73 14.63 -11.50
N PHE A 145 1.16 14.17 -12.68
CA PHE A 145 1.17 12.76 -13.04
C PHE A 145 2.01 11.94 -12.06
N TYR A 146 3.22 12.40 -11.74
CA TYR A 146 4.07 11.79 -10.73
C TYR A 146 3.40 11.69 -9.35
N ASN A 147 2.64 12.71 -8.93
CA ASN A 147 1.93 12.68 -7.64
C ASN A 147 0.74 11.70 -7.62
N ILE A 148 0.04 11.53 -8.75
CA ILE A 148 -1.00 10.49 -8.89
C ILE A 148 -0.37 9.09 -8.89
N PHE A 149 0.83 8.96 -9.46
CA PHE A 149 1.49 7.69 -9.67
C PHE A 149 1.83 6.94 -8.36
N TYR A 150 2.06 7.66 -7.27
CA TYR A 150 2.24 7.07 -5.93
C TYR A 150 1.03 6.28 -5.44
N GLU A 151 -0.18 6.63 -5.88
CA GLU A 151 -1.45 6.04 -5.43
C GLU A 151 -1.71 4.64 -6.07
N ILE A 152 -0.76 4.10 -6.85
CA ILE A 152 -1.02 2.91 -7.70
C ILE A 152 0.06 1.81 -7.57
N PHE A 153 1.31 2.14 -7.21
CA PHE A 153 2.47 1.21 -7.34
C PHE A 153 3.34 1.03 -6.09
N SER A 154 2.76 1.13 -4.89
CA SER A 154 3.50 0.91 -3.64
C SER A 154 3.23 -0.47 -3.03
N PHE A 155 4.28 -1.07 -2.47
CA PHE A 155 4.26 -2.19 -1.54
C PHE A 155 4.84 -1.71 -0.21
N CYS A 156 4.45 -2.29 0.91
CA CYS A 156 4.80 -1.73 2.22
C CYS A 156 4.76 -2.81 3.29
N THR A 157 5.56 -2.65 4.34
CA THR A 157 5.36 -3.33 5.62
C THR A 157 5.33 -2.29 6.72
N SER A 158 4.32 -2.32 7.57
CA SER A 158 4.15 -1.43 8.72
C SER A 158 3.90 -2.26 9.97
N ILE A 159 4.58 -1.91 11.06
CA ILE A 159 4.58 -2.66 12.32
C ILE A 159 4.39 -1.70 13.48
N VAL A 160 3.40 -1.96 14.31
CA VAL A 160 3.24 -1.29 15.61
C VAL A 160 3.52 -2.31 16.69
N ILE A 161 4.35 -1.96 17.66
CA ILE A 161 4.60 -2.79 18.85
C ILE A 161 4.31 -1.99 20.12
N GLN A 162 3.88 -2.70 21.15
CA GLN A 162 3.80 -2.20 22.52
C GLN A 162 4.81 -2.95 23.39
N ASP A 163 5.64 -2.21 24.11
CA ASP A 163 6.58 -2.80 25.06
C ASP A 163 5.92 -3.19 26.40
N LYS A 164 6.71 -3.81 27.28
CA LYS A 164 6.27 -4.22 28.64
C LYS A 164 5.84 -3.05 29.54
N HIS A 165 6.24 -1.82 29.20
CA HIS A 165 5.90 -0.58 29.91
C HIS A 165 4.69 0.14 29.29
N GLY A 166 4.10 -0.42 28.23
CA GLY A 166 2.99 0.16 27.51
C GLY A 166 3.36 1.29 26.55
N GLN A 167 4.65 1.47 26.23
CA GLN A 167 5.08 2.43 25.20
C GLN A 167 4.90 1.85 23.81
N LEU A 168 4.47 2.71 22.88
CA LEU A 168 4.29 2.33 21.49
C LEU A 168 5.45 2.78 20.61
N TYR A 169 5.83 1.88 19.71
CA TYR A 169 6.80 2.12 18.67
C TYR A 169 6.22 1.67 17.34
N HIS A 170 6.57 2.39 16.28
CA HIS A 170 6.03 2.16 14.96
C HIS A 170 7.18 2.14 13.94
N GLY A 171 7.40 0.99 13.31
CA GLY A 171 8.42 0.80 12.29
C GLY A 171 7.81 0.46 10.94
N ARG A 172 8.44 0.88 9.84
CA ARG A 172 7.94 0.57 8.50
C ARG A 172 8.99 0.55 7.40
N ASN A 173 8.78 -0.28 6.38
CA ASN A 173 9.48 -0.28 5.08
C ASN A 173 8.58 0.31 4.00
N LEU A 174 9.12 1.22 3.17
CA LEU A 174 8.49 1.64 1.92
C LEU A 174 9.10 0.90 0.74
N ASP A 175 8.31 0.03 0.12
CA ASP A 175 8.69 -0.71 -1.08
C ASP A 175 8.03 -0.04 -2.29
N PHE A 176 8.79 0.56 -3.20
CA PHE A 176 8.20 1.30 -4.33
C PHE A 176 8.95 1.07 -5.62
N GLY A 177 8.24 0.98 -6.74
CA GLY A 177 8.84 0.90 -8.08
C GLY A 177 8.56 -0.42 -8.81
N LEU A 178 7.63 -1.24 -8.30
CA LEU A 178 7.32 -2.53 -8.87
C LEU A 178 6.80 -2.36 -10.29
N PHE A 179 7.37 -3.15 -11.22
CA PHE A 179 7.06 -3.16 -12.65
C PHE A 179 7.54 -1.96 -13.46
N LEU A 180 8.40 -1.12 -12.88
CA LEU A 180 8.83 0.13 -13.52
C LEU A 180 10.28 0.09 -14.01
N GLY A 181 10.58 -1.00 -14.70
CA GLY A 181 11.91 -1.30 -15.24
C GLY A 181 12.71 -2.18 -14.30
N TRP A 182 13.08 -3.37 -14.80
CA TRP A 182 14.00 -4.28 -14.12
C TRP A 182 15.35 -4.28 -14.83
N ASN A 183 16.42 -4.06 -14.07
CA ASN A 183 17.78 -4.22 -14.58
C ASN A 183 18.24 -5.65 -14.35
N ASN A 184 18.36 -6.43 -15.43
CA ASN A 184 18.74 -7.84 -15.36
C ASN A 184 20.22 -8.06 -15.00
N ALA A 185 21.09 -7.05 -15.13
CA ALA A 185 22.50 -7.15 -14.76
C ALA A 185 22.72 -6.88 -13.27
N THR A 186 21.99 -5.92 -12.69
CA THR A 186 22.15 -5.53 -11.27
C THR A 186 21.09 -6.12 -10.36
N HIS A 187 20.06 -6.75 -10.93
CA HIS A 187 18.87 -7.25 -10.24
C HIS A 187 18.20 -6.17 -9.38
N GLN A 188 17.99 -4.99 -9.96
CA GLN A 188 17.37 -3.84 -9.29
C GLN A 188 16.19 -3.29 -10.09
N TRP A 189 15.24 -2.71 -9.38
CA TRP A 189 14.14 -1.95 -9.96
C TRP A 189 14.59 -0.52 -10.25
N ARG A 190 14.46 -0.09 -11.50
CA ARG A 190 14.97 1.20 -11.96
C ARG A 190 14.32 2.38 -11.23
N VAL A 191 13.00 2.38 -11.08
CA VAL A 191 12.31 3.44 -10.32
C VAL A 191 12.70 3.42 -8.83
N THR A 192 12.89 2.24 -8.23
CA THR A 192 13.37 2.16 -6.84
C THR A 192 14.74 2.84 -6.68
N GLU A 193 15.69 2.57 -7.60
CA GLU A 193 16.99 3.24 -7.58
C GLU A 193 16.88 4.75 -7.75
N LEU A 194 16.01 5.22 -8.66
CA LEU A 194 15.79 6.65 -8.91
C LEU A 194 15.13 7.36 -7.72
N LEU A 195 14.38 6.63 -6.90
CA LEU A 195 13.68 7.16 -5.74
C LEU A 195 14.56 7.32 -4.50
N ARG A 196 15.53 6.42 -4.29
CA ARG A 196 16.44 6.48 -3.14
C ARG A 196 17.13 7.84 -2.93
N PRO A 197 17.71 8.51 -3.96
CA PRO A 197 18.33 9.82 -3.76
C PRO A 197 17.36 10.96 -3.49
N LEU A 198 16.05 10.72 -3.71
CA LEU A 198 14.96 11.68 -3.48
C LEU A 198 14.27 11.49 -2.14
N VAL A 199 14.59 10.44 -1.37
CA VAL A 199 14.04 10.24 -0.02
C VAL A 199 14.46 11.40 0.89
N VAL A 200 13.49 11.99 1.58
CA VAL A 200 13.70 13.13 2.47
C VAL A 200 12.87 13.01 3.74
N GLN A 201 13.47 13.33 4.88
CA GLN A 201 12.78 13.53 6.14
C GLN A 201 12.49 15.03 6.32
N LEU A 202 11.24 15.38 6.58
CA LEU A 202 10.74 16.75 6.58
C LEU A 202 10.17 17.11 7.95
N GLU A 203 10.67 18.19 8.54
CA GLU A 203 10.03 18.85 9.67
C GLU A 203 9.12 19.97 9.17
N TRP A 204 7.84 19.90 9.53
CA TRP A 204 6.84 20.89 9.15
C TRP A 204 6.63 21.87 10.28
N HIS A 205 7.05 23.12 10.06
CA HIS A 205 7.01 24.16 11.08
C HIS A 205 5.91 25.17 10.75
N ASN A 206 5.19 25.61 11.78
CA ASN A 206 4.40 26.83 11.73
C ASN A 206 5.13 27.88 12.56
N THR A 207 5.60 28.95 11.93
CA THR A 207 6.49 29.96 12.51
C THR A 207 7.80 29.33 13.00
N THR A 208 7.88 28.98 14.29
CA THR A 208 9.05 28.37 14.94
C THR A 208 8.74 27.04 15.64
N SER A 209 7.47 26.60 15.62
CA SER A 209 7.04 25.39 16.31
C SER A 209 6.90 24.23 15.32
N LEU A 210 7.53 23.10 15.66
CA LEU A 210 7.33 21.84 14.96
C LEU A 210 5.87 21.41 15.10
N VAL A 211 5.18 21.22 13.97
CA VAL A 211 3.82 20.69 13.92
C VAL A 211 3.86 19.16 13.84
N TYR A 212 4.67 18.62 12.94
CA TYR A 212 4.92 17.19 12.78
C TYR A 212 6.15 16.96 11.89
N THR A 213 6.61 15.71 11.86
CA THR A 213 7.70 15.26 10.98
C THR A 213 7.18 14.17 10.04
N SER A 214 7.62 14.18 8.78
CA SER A 214 7.23 13.18 7.78
C SER A 214 8.40 12.67 6.98
N VAL A 215 8.19 11.58 6.25
CA VAL A 215 9.13 11.07 5.25
C VAL A 215 8.43 11.03 3.91
N SER A 216 9.03 11.63 2.90
CA SER A 216 8.49 11.70 1.53
C SER A 216 9.61 11.56 0.50
N TYR A 217 9.26 11.80 -0.76
CA TYR A 217 10.18 12.00 -1.85
C TYR A 217 10.11 13.44 -2.34
N VAL A 218 11.23 14.02 -2.76
CA VAL A 218 11.20 15.34 -3.38
C VAL A 218 10.28 15.33 -4.60
N GLY A 219 9.41 16.35 -4.69
CA GLY A 219 8.39 16.49 -5.72
C GLY A 219 7.07 15.78 -5.43
N TYR A 220 6.99 14.95 -4.38
CA TYR A 220 5.74 14.33 -3.92
C TYR A 220 5.18 15.07 -2.70
N ILE A 221 4.00 15.69 -2.86
CA ILE A 221 3.36 16.51 -1.83
C ILE A 221 2.53 15.69 -0.83
N GLY A 222 2.25 14.42 -1.15
CA GLY A 222 1.56 13.50 -0.26
C GLY A 222 2.44 12.99 0.87
N ILE A 223 1.79 12.51 1.94
CA ILE A 223 2.49 11.97 3.12
C ILE A 223 1.97 10.58 3.41
N VAL A 224 2.89 9.62 3.39
CA VAL A 224 2.61 8.19 3.65
C VAL A 224 3.31 7.65 4.89
N THR A 225 4.20 8.43 5.51
CA THR A 225 4.91 8.09 6.74
C THR A 225 5.08 9.38 7.55
N ALA A 226 4.56 9.42 8.78
CA ALA A 226 4.68 10.60 9.62
C ALA A 226 4.58 10.31 11.11
N ASN A 227 5.16 11.23 11.89
CA ASN A 227 5.11 11.29 13.34
C ASN A 227 4.67 12.69 13.77
N LYS A 228 3.53 12.79 14.43
CA LYS A 228 3.08 14.00 15.13
C LYS A 228 3.41 13.86 16.62
N PRO A 229 4.40 14.62 17.14
CA PRO A 229 4.84 14.52 18.52
C PRO A 229 3.66 14.64 19.50
N ASP A 230 3.71 13.85 20.56
CA ASP A 230 2.71 13.80 21.64
C ASP A 230 1.27 13.43 21.22
N ALA A 231 1.05 13.07 19.94
CA ALA A 231 -0.27 12.72 19.42
C ALA A 231 -0.31 11.31 18.80
N PHE A 232 0.26 11.13 17.60
CA PHE A 232 0.23 9.88 16.86
C PHE A 232 1.31 9.80 15.78
N SER A 233 1.70 8.58 15.42
CA SER A 233 2.41 8.27 14.18
C SER A 233 1.51 7.47 13.26
N PHE A 234 1.71 7.59 11.95
CA PHE A 234 1.06 6.70 10.98
C PHE A 234 1.96 6.36 9.80
N SER A 235 1.56 5.28 9.13
CA SER A 235 2.04 4.91 7.82
C SER A 235 0.88 4.43 6.94
N VAL A 236 1.07 4.53 5.63
CA VAL A 236 0.10 4.08 4.63
C VAL A 236 0.66 2.91 3.85
N ASN A 237 -0.16 1.87 3.67
CA ASN A 237 0.14 0.77 2.77
C ASN A 237 -0.92 0.71 1.66
N GLU A 238 -0.50 0.42 0.44
CA GLU A 238 -1.41 0.19 -0.70
C GLU A 238 -2.35 -0.99 -0.44
N ARG A 239 -3.60 -0.86 -0.89
CA ARG A 239 -4.58 -1.94 -0.84
C ARG A 239 -5.18 -2.20 -2.21
N PHE A 240 -4.85 -3.36 -2.79
CA PHE A 240 -5.40 -3.75 -4.09
C PHE A 240 -6.87 -4.17 -4.00
N SER A 241 -7.71 -3.56 -4.83
CA SER A 241 -9.16 -3.84 -4.92
C SER A 241 -9.67 -3.64 -6.34
N TRP A 242 -10.73 -4.36 -6.69
CA TRP A 242 -11.51 -4.16 -7.91
C TRP A 242 -12.23 -2.80 -7.94
N ASP A 243 -12.57 -2.26 -6.78
CA ASP A 243 -13.03 -0.88 -6.64
C ASP A 243 -11.84 -0.04 -6.15
N GLY A 244 -10.82 0.05 -7.01
CA GLY A 244 -9.52 0.64 -6.73
C GLY A 244 -9.39 2.09 -7.23
N GLY A 245 -8.18 2.64 -7.13
CA GLY A 245 -7.90 4.04 -7.48
C GLY A 245 -8.25 4.43 -8.92
N TYR A 246 -8.20 3.51 -9.87
CA TYR A 246 -8.60 3.77 -11.26
C TYR A 246 -10.10 4.09 -11.39
N VAL A 247 -10.96 3.45 -10.59
CA VAL A 247 -12.40 3.75 -10.57
C VAL A 247 -12.61 5.16 -10.03
N GLY A 248 -11.95 5.47 -8.91
CA GLY A 248 -11.97 6.81 -8.32
C GLY A 248 -11.48 7.90 -9.27
N LEU A 249 -10.38 7.65 -9.99
CA LEU A 249 -9.84 8.60 -10.97
C LEU A 249 -10.79 8.83 -12.16
N ILE A 250 -11.46 7.79 -12.64
CA ILE A 250 -12.47 7.92 -13.69
C ILE A 250 -13.69 8.69 -13.18
N GLU A 251 -14.19 8.37 -11.99
CA GLU A 251 -15.26 9.12 -11.30
C GLU A 251 -14.92 10.60 -11.14
N TRP A 252 -13.67 10.89 -10.77
CA TRP A 252 -13.15 12.25 -10.66
C TRP A 252 -13.14 12.97 -12.03
N ILE A 253 -12.40 12.44 -13.01
CA ILE A 253 -12.13 13.14 -14.28
C ILE A 253 -13.35 13.17 -15.21
N VAL A 254 -14.10 12.06 -15.29
CA VAL A 254 -15.18 11.88 -16.28
C VAL A 254 -16.53 12.30 -15.72
N PHE A 255 -16.78 11.99 -14.45
CA PHE A 255 -18.08 12.24 -13.83
C PHE A 255 -18.09 13.48 -12.91
N GLY A 256 -16.93 14.11 -12.69
CA GLY A 256 -16.81 15.33 -11.87
C GLY A 256 -17.12 15.09 -10.40
N ASP A 257 -16.93 13.86 -9.92
CA ASP A 257 -17.23 13.50 -8.53
C ASP A 257 -16.09 13.88 -7.58
N HIS A 258 -15.97 15.18 -7.32
CA HIS A 258 -14.93 15.75 -6.45
C HIS A 258 -15.31 15.70 -4.96
N LYS A 259 -16.28 14.87 -4.57
CA LYS A 259 -16.63 14.64 -3.15
C LYS A 259 -15.71 13.63 -2.47
N GLN A 260 -14.91 12.93 -3.27
CA GLN A 260 -13.90 11.99 -2.80
C GLN A 260 -12.68 12.75 -2.25
N GLN A 261 -11.86 12.08 -1.45
CA GLN A 261 -10.61 12.60 -0.92
C GLN A 261 -9.44 11.87 -1.55
N TRP A 262 -8.44 12.64 -1.98
CA TRP A 262 -7.13 12.11 -2.33
C TRP A 262 -6.40 11.70 -1.06
N LEU A 263 -5.66 10.60 -1.08
CA LEU A 263 -4.82 10.21 0.06
C LEU A 263 -3.85 11.34 0.39
N THR A 264 -3.22 11.89 -0.65
CA THR A 264 -2.30 13.03 -0.59
C THR A 264 -2.85 14.22 0.22
N THR A 265 -4.10 14.62 -0.02
CA THR A 265 -4.70 15.76 0.70
C THR A 265 -5.19 15.34 2.08
N LEU A 266 -5.81 14.17 2.20
CA LEU A 266 -6.35 13.68 3.46
C LEU A 266 -5.27 13.55 4.54
N THR A 267 -4.15 12.92 4.24
CA THR A 267 -3.11 12.68 5.26
C THR A 267 -2.44 13.97 5.72
N ARG A 268 -2.26 14.93 4.79
CA ARG A 268 -1.77 16.29 5.08
C ARG A 268 -2.74 17.05 5.98
N ASP A 269 -4.02 17.02 5.66
CA ASP A 269 -5.08 17.68 6.44
C ASP A 269 -5.17 17.09 7.86
N VAL A 270 -5.13 15.76 8.00
CA VAL A 270 -5.14 15.06 9.30
C VAL A 270 -3.93 15.48 10.16
N LEU A 271 -2.74 15.55 9.57
CA LEU A 271 -1.54 15.99 10.29
C LEU A 271 -1.61 17.44 10.77
N LEU A 272 -2.29 18.31 10.02
CA LEU A 272 -2.50 19.70 10.41
C LEU A 272 -3.60 19.84 11.47
N MET A 273 -4.69 19.08 11.37
CA MET A 273 -5.90 19.29 12.16
C MET A 273 -6.05 18.38 13.39
N ALA A 274 -5.71 17.09 13.29
CA ALA A 274 -5.90 16.16 14.41
C ALA A 274 -4.89 16.43 15.53
N GLY A 275 -5.38 16.69 16.74
CA GLY A 275 -4.57 16.88 17.94
C GLY A 275 -4.34 15.59 18.73
N THR A 276 -5.14 14.54 18.46
CA THR A 276 -5.07 13.26 19.19
C THR A 276 -5.09 12.06 18.26
N TYR A 277 -4.65 10.91 18.78
CA TYR A 277 -4.76 9.62 18.09
C TYR A 277 -6.19 9.28 17.68
N ASP A 278 -7.18 9.46 18.57
CA ASP A 278 -8.57 9.09 18.31
C ASP A 278 -9.20 9.96 17.21
N GLU A 279 -8.89 11.27 17.22
CA GLU A 279 -9.27 12.18 16.12
C GLU A 279 -8.63 11.78 14.79
N ALA A 280 -7.35 11.40 14.79
CA ALA A 280 -6.66 10.96 13.59
C ALA A 280 -7.28 9.67 13.02
N VAL A 281 -7.59 8.69 13.88
CA VAL A 281 -8.29 7.46 13.48
C VAL A 281 -9.64 7.79 12.85
N GLN A 282 -10.44 8.65 13.48
CA GLN A 282 -11.75 9.04 12.96
C GLN A 282 -11.65 9.77 11.61
N GLN A 283 -10.74 10.73 11.49
CA GLN A 283 -10.56 11.52 10.26
C GLN A 283 -9.98 10.68 9.12
N LEU A 284 -9.15 9.67 9.40
CA LEU A 284 -8.65 8.75 8.38
C LEU A 284 -9.63 7.63 8.01
N ALA A 285 -10.57 7.27 8.90
CA ALA A 285 -11.51 6.17 8.66
C ALA A 285 -12.73 6.58 7.82
N THR A 286 -13.21 7.81 7.98
CA THR A 286 -14.57 8.20 7.57
C THR A 286 -14.73 8.82 6.17
N PRO A 287 -13.79 9.63 5.62
CA PRO A 287 -14.01 10.27 4.34
C PRO A 287 -14.01 9.28 3.18
N ARG A 288 -14.85 9.50 2.17
CA ARG A 288 -14.83 8.74 0.92
C ARG A 288 -13.48 8.92 0.21
N LEU A 289 -12.76 7.84 -0.07
CA LEU A 289 -11.45 7.88 -0.72
C LEU A 289 -11.54 7.64 -2.23
N LEU A 290 -10.56 8.20 -2.94
CA LEU A 290 -10.32 7.87 -4.33
C LEU A 290 -9.85 6.41 -4.48
N ALA A 291 -8.96 5.96 -3.60
CA ALA A 291 -8.39 4.61 -3.61
C ALA A 291 -8.47 3.95 -2.22
N PRO A 292 -8.64 2.61 -2.16
CA PRO A 292 -8.53 1.86 -0.92
C PRO A 292 -7.07 1.79 -0.45
N VAL A 293 -6.87 1.83 0.87
CA VAL A 293 -5.55 1.80 1.51
C VAL A 293 -5.62 1.08 2.86
N TYR A 294 -4.46 0.84 3.49
CA TYR A 294 -4.40 0.57 4.93
C TYR A 294 -3.70 1.74 5.63
N PHE A 295 -4.32 2.27 6.68
CA PHE A 295 -3.65 3.18 7.61
C PHE A 295 -3.22 2.40 8.85
N THR A 296 -1.93 2.40 9.15
CA THR A 296 -1.43 1.84 10.43
C THR A 296 -1.09 3.01 11.34
N LEU A 297 -1.60 3.01 12.58
CA LEU A 297 -1.42 4.12 13.52
C LEU A 297 -0.92 3.63 14.88
N ALA A 298 -0.11 4.46 15.55
CA ALA A 298 0.26 4.33 16.96
C ALA A 298 0.12 5.68 17.68
N GLY A 299 -0.55 5.70 18.83
CA GLY A 299 -0.71 6.86 19.70
C GLY A 299 0.37 6.93 20.79
N THR A 300 0.05 7.62 21.89
CA THR A 300 0.97 7.85 23.01
C THR A 300 0.65 7.07 24.27
N ARG A 301 -0.52 6.43 24.33
CA ARG A 301 -0.99 5.65 25.48
C ARG A 301 -1.01 4.14 25.16
N PRO A 302 -0.88 3.28 26.19
CA PRO A 302 -1.02 1.83 26.00
C PRO A 302 -2.34 1.48 25.30
N GLY A 303 -2.29 0.56 24.35
CA GLY A 303 -3.42 0.10 23.55
C GLY A 303 -3.77 0.97 22.35
N GLN A 304 -3.18 2.16 22.19
CA GLN A 304 -3.46 3.05 21.05
C GLN A 304 -2.72 2.62 19.77
N GLY A 305 -2.88 1.38 19.34
CA GLY A 305 -2.39 0.90 18.04
C GLY A 305 -3.57 0.41 17.21
N CYS A 306 -3.60 0.71 15.91
CA CYS A 306 -4.61 0.13 15.03
C CYS A 306 -4.16 -0.01 13.58
N ILE A 307 -4.85 -0.87 12.83
CA ILE A 307 -4.87 -0.91 11.37
C ILE A 307 -6.29 -0.55 10.93
N ILE A 308 -6.42 0.50 10.13
CA ILE A 308 -7.66 0.86 9.43
C ILE A 308 -7.57 0.29 8.02
N THR A 309 -8.32 -0.78 7.76
CA THR A 309 -8.49 -1.31 6.41
C THR A 309 -9.55 -0.50 5.68
N ARG A 310 -9.14 0.36 4.74
CA ARG A 310 -10.05 1.23 4.00
C ARG A 310 -10.52 0.62 2.70
N TYR A 311 -11.81 0.78 2.46
CA TYR A 311 -12.41 0.80 1.14
C TYR A 311 -12.59 2.26 0.71
N ARG A 312 -13.03 2.48 -0.54
CA ARG A 312 -13.38 3.83 -1.01
C ARG A 312 -14.49 4.44 -0.13
N ASP A 313 -15.51 3.66 0.19
CA ASP A 313 -16.72 4.12 0.89
C ASP A 313 -16.94 3.50 2.28
N ASP A 314 -16.00 2.67 2.77
CA ASP A 314 -16.17 1.93 4.03
C ASP A 314 -14.81 1.67 4.71
N TYR A 315 -14.82 1.13 5.92
CA TYR A 315 -13.61 0.74 6.64
C TYR A 315 -13.83 -0.39 7.65
N GLN A 316 -12.76 -1.09 7.98
CA GLN A 316 -12.69 -2.01 9.12
C GLN A 316 -11.52 -1.62 10.02
N LEU A 317 -11.75 -1.65 11.33
CA LEU A 317 -10.76 -1.27 12.33
C LEU A 317 -10.28 -2.52 13.07
N LEU A 318 -8.97 -2.75 13.05
CA LEU A 318 -8.29 -3.75 13.87
C LEU A 318 -7.45 -3.03 14.93
N ASN A 319 -7.84 -3.16 16.20
CA ASN A 319 -7.12 -2.55 17.31
C ASN A 319 -6.05 -3.48 17.87
N LEU A 320 -4.98 -2.92 18.41
CA LEU A 320 -3.96 -3.62 19.17
C LEU A 320 -4.63 -4.34 20.37
N GLY A 321 -4.25 -5.58 20.62
CA GLY A 321 -4.87 -6.41 21.68
C GLY A 321 -6.17 -7.10 21.27
N SER A 322 -6.61 -7.01 20.02
CA SER A 322 -7.79 -7.76 19.54
C SER A 322 -7.59 -9.27 19.68
N ALA A 323 -8.55 -9.96 20.30
CA ALA A 323 -8.43 -11.37 20.66
C ALA A 323 -8.26 -12.32 19.45
N ASP A 324 -8.83 -11.92 18.30
CA ASP A 324 -8.80 -12.71 17.07
C ASP A 324 -7.58 -12.38 16.17
N TYR A 325 -6.62 -11.58 16.68
CA TYR A 325 -5.38 -11.29 15.97
C TYR A 325 -4.22 -12.17 16.46
N HIS A 326 -3.15 -12.22 15.64
CA HIS A 326 -1.99 -13.11 15.86
C HIS A 326 -1.30 -12.89 17.23
N ALA A 327 -1.24 -11.64 17.69
CA ALA A 327 -0.65 -11.28 18.98
C ALA A 327 -1.36 -10.07 19.61
N ASP A 328 -1.24 -9.92 20.93
CA ASP A 328 -1.83 -8.81 21.70
C ASP A 328 -0.93 -7.57 21.79
N TRP A 329 0.38 -7.73 21.56
CA TRP A 329 1.39 -6.68 21.75
C TRP A 329 1.95 -6.11 20.43
N TYR A 330 1.54 -6.61 19.27
CA TYR A 330 1.88 -5.99 17.98
C TYR A 330 0.79 -6.09 16.92
N LEU A 331 0.94 -5.24 15.90
CA LEU A 331 0.20 -5.27 14.63
C LEU A 331 1.21 -5.28 13.48
N VAL A 332 0.96 -6.10 12.46
CA VAL A 332 1.70 -6.09 11.18
C VAL A 332 0.70 -5.94 10.04
N GLN A 333 0.94 -4.95 9.18
CA GLN A 333 0.20 -4.75 7.94
C GLN A 333 1.16 -4.71 6.76
N THR A 334 0.85 -5.50 5.73
CA THR A 334 1.52 -5.47 4.42
C THR A 334 0.56 -4.90 3.37
N ASN A 335 0.28 -5.58 2.27
CA ASN A 335 -0.59 -5.11 1.18
C ASN A 335 -1.83 -6.00 0.94
N TYR A 336 -2.16 -6.87 1.88
CA TYR A 336 -3.32 -7.76 1.83
C TYR A 336 -4.06 -7.79 3.17
N ASP A 337 -5.35 -8.10 3.10
CA ASP A 337 -6.23 -8.07 4.26
C ASP A 337 -5.74 -9.06 5.34
N HIS A 338 -5.83 -8.67 6.61
CA HIS A 338 -5.29 -9.48 7.69
C HIS A 338 -5.99 -10.84 7.86
N TRP A 339 -7.28 -10.93 7.49
CA TRP A 339 -8.07 -12.17 7.50
C TRP A 339 -7.84 -13.08 6.27
N LYS A 340 -7.05 -12.64 5.29
CA LYS A 340 -6.69 -13.45 4.11
C LYS A 340 -5.32 -14.08 4.29
N THR A 341 -5.13 -15.24 3.68
CA THR A 341 -3.80 -15.86 3.52
C THR A 341 -2.90 -14.96 2.67
N PRO A 342 -1.60 -14.84 3.01
CA PRO A 342 -0.64 -14.19 2.12
C PRO A 342 -0.73 -14.73 0.69
N PRO A 343 -0.70 -13.86 -0.34
CA PRO A 343 -0.60 -14.32 -1.71
C PRO A 343 0.73 -15.06 -1.91
N PHE A 344 0.73 -16.10 -2.75
CA PHE A 344 1.92 -16.96 -2.93
C PHE A 344 3.17 -16.21 -3.42
N TYR A 345 3.00 -15.04 -4.04
CA TYR A 345 4.09 -14.22 -4.53
C TYR A 345 4.61 -13.23 -3.49
N ASP A 346 3.84 -12.86 -2.46
CA ASP A 346 4.25 -11.88 -1.43
C ASP A 346 3.84 -12.40 -0.04
N ASP A 347 4.79 -13.08 0.62
CA ASP A 347 4.67 -13.45 2.03
C ASP A 347 5.73 -12.78 2.90
N ARG A 348 5.59 -11.47 3.09
CA ARG A 348 6.36 -10.72 4.10
C ARG A 348 5.79 -10.81 5.52
N ARG A 349 4.49 -11.13 5.66
CA ARG A 349 3.81 -11.13 6.97
C ARG A 349 4.23 -12.33 7.83
N THR A 350 4.32 -13.54 7.26
CA THR A 350 4.72 -14.73 8.03
C THR A 350 6.15 -14.61 8.61
N PRO A 351 7.16 -14.16 7.84
CA PRO A 351 8.48 -13.81 8.37
C PRO A 351 8.44 -12.75 9.48
N ALA A 352 7.68 -11.67 9.30
CA ALA A 352 7.56 -10.61 10.31
C ALA A 352 6.98 -11.13 11.63
N PHE A 353 5.88 -11.88 11.58
CA PHE A 353 5.29 -12.55 12.75
C PHE A 353 6.31 -13.47 13.44
N THR A 354 6.98 -14.32 12.65
CA THR A 354 7.98 -15.26 13.16
C THR A 354 9.09 -14.55 13.93
N CYS A 355 9.55 -13.39 13.44
CA CYS A 355 10.64 -12.66 14.07
C CYS A 355 10.21 -11.83 15.28
N LEU A 356 9.01 -11.24 15.25
CA LEU A 356 8.43 -10.58 16.41
C LEU A 356 8.20 -11.58 17.56
N ASP A 357 7.64 -12.75 17.28
CA ASP A 357 7.40 -13.80 18.28
C ASP A 357 8.70 -14.34 18.90
N ARG A 358 9.79 -14.37 18.13
CA ARG A 358 11.13 -14.73 18.65
C ARG A 358 11.75 -13.62 19.49
N GLY A 359 11.61 -12.36 19.09
CA GLY A 359 12.14 -11.20 19.83
C GLY A 359 11.60 -11.10 21.26
N VAL A 360 10.34 -11.49 21.47
CA VAL A 360 9.74 -11.59 22.82
C VAL A 360 10.43 -12.65 23.67
N ASN A 361 10.80 -13.78 23.07
CA ASN A 361 11.44 -14.86 23.81
C ASN A 361 12.89 -14.54 24.17
N MET A 362 13.58 -13.68 23.40
CA MET A 362 14.92 -13.19 23.73
C MET A 362 14.91 -12.20 24.91
N SER A 363 13.89 -11.37 25.02
CA SER A 363 13.69 -10.44 26.15
C SER A 363 13.10 -11.13 27.39
N ALA A 364 12.41 -12.27 27.24
CA ALA A 364 11.85 -13.05 28.35
C ALA A 364 12.85 -14.03 29.01
N SER A 365 14.04 -14.25 28.43
CA SER A 365 15.09 -15.09 29.05
C SER A 365 15.69 -14.53 30.34
N GLY A 366 15.24 -13.36 30.81
CA GLY A 366 15.76 -12.70 32.02
C GLY A 366 14.89 -12.74 33.28
N VAL A 367 13.58 -13.07 33.26
CA VAL A 367 12.73 -12.95 34.46
C VAL A 367 11.57 -13.95 34.45
N GLU A 368 11.45 -14.76 35.51
CA GLU A 368 10.29 -15.63 35.78
C GLU A 368 9.00 -14.80 35.92
N ARG A 369 7.94 -15.17 35.20
CA ARG A 369 6.62 -14.53 35.33
C ARG A 369 5.95 -14.98 36.64
N GLY A 370 5.75 -14.04 37.56
CA GLY A 370 4.84 -14.19 38.71
C GLY A 370 3.38 -14.43 38.28
N PRO A 371 2.53 -14.95 39.18
CA PRO A 371 1.21 -15.48 38.82
C PRO A 371 0.24 -14.37 38.39
N ARG A 372 -0.55 -14.69 37.35
CA ARG A 372 -1.64 -13.84 36.83
C ARG A 372 -2.69 -13.59 37.91
N LEU A 373 -3.02 -12.31 38.14
CA LEU A 373 -4.18 -11.91 38.94
C LEU A 373 -5.48 -12.26 38.19
N PRO A 374 -6.54 -12.71 38.90
CA PRO A 374 -7.79 -13.10 38.28
C PRO A 374 -8.59 -11.87 37.80
N GLN A 375 -9.12 -11.96 36.58
CA GLN A 375 -10.05 -10.98 35.99
C GLN A 375 -11.36 -10.91 36.78
N ALA A 376 -11.88 -9.70 36.95
CA ALA A 376 -13.20 -9.44 37.52
C ALA A 376 -14.30 -9.98 36.58
N ARG A 377 -15.22 -10.77 37.13
CA ARG A 377 -16.41 -11.27 36.42
C ARG A 377 -17.37 -10.11 36.20
N THR A 378 -17.70 -9.83 34.93
CA THR A 378 -18.86 -9.02 34.58
C THR A 378 -20.14 -9.83 34.84
N ALA A 379 -21.10 -9.17 35.49
CA ALA A 379 -22.37 -9.73 35.93
C ALA A 379 -23.31 -10.09 34.76
N ASP A 380 -24.13 -11.11 35.00
CA ASP A 380 -25.15 -11.67 34.12
C ASP A 380 -26.18 -10.64 33.60
N ILE A 381 -26.47 -10.67 32.30
CA ILE A 381 -27.71 -10.11 31.70
C ILE A 381 -28.28 -11.14 30.69
N PRO A 382 -29.61 -11.39 30.63
CA PRO A 382 -30.17 -12.67 30.18
C PRO A 382 -30.34 -12.85 28.66
N ARG A 383 -30.36 -14.13 28.26
CA ARG A 383 -30.64 -14.64 26.91
C ARG A 383 -32.10 -14.40 26.47
N SER A 384 -32.28 -13.64 25.38
CA SER A 384 -33.33 -13.81 24.36
C SER A 384 -32.94 -12.89 23.19
N ILE A 385 -32.61 -13.35 21.99
CA ILE A 385 -33.51 -13.94 20.99
C ILE A 385 -32.62 -14.75 20.01
N LYS A 386 -33.01 -16.00 19.77
CA LYS A 386 -32.50 -16.85 18.68
C LYS A 386 -33.24 -16.52 17.38
N ASN A 387 -32.55 -16.76 16.27
CA ASN A 387 -33.01 -16.92 14.88
C ASN A 387 -32.89 -15.68 13.99
N LEU A 388 -31.83 -15.65 13.20
CA LEU A 388 -31.84 -15.38 11.76
C LEU A 388 -30.52 -15.94 11.19
N GLU A 389 -30.61 -17.16 10.65
CA GLU A 389 -29.53 -17.82 9.92
C GLU A 389 -29.34 -17.14 8.55
N ALA A 390 -28.08 -16.93 8.16
CA ALA A 390 -27.69 -16.41 6.85
C ALA A 390 -27.83 -17.51 5.77
N PRO A 391 -28.42 -17.23 4.59
CA PRO A 391 -28.52 -18.24 3.55
C PRO A 391 -27.20 -18.44 2.81
N GLY A 392 -26.79 -19.70 2.71
CA GLY A 392 -25.58 -20.17 2.07
C GLY A 392 -25.61 -20.12 0.53
N HIS A 393 -24.40 -20.10 -0.03
CA HIS A 393 -24.11 -20.25 -1.45
C HIS A 393 -24.56 -21.62 -1.97
N GLY A 394 -25.38 -21.62 -3.01
CA GLY A 394 -25.74 -22.81 -3.79
C GLY A 394 -25.24 -22.66 -5.23
N ASP A 395 -24.42 -23.63 -5.65
CA ASP A 395 -24.00 -23.88 -7.02
C ASP A 395 -25.20 -24.02 -7.97
N PHE A 396 -25.10 -23.44 -9.16
CA PHE A 396 -26.00 -23.74 -10.27
C PHE A 396 -25.18 -24.20 -11.48
N ASP A 397 -25.26 -25.50 -11.74
CA ASP A 397 -24.83 -26.16 -12.95
C ASP A 397 -26.00 -26.25 -13.95
N ASN A 398 -25.66 -26.28 -15.23
CA ASN A 398 -26.54 -26.24 -16.39
C ASN A 398 -27.44 -27.47 -16.50
N THR A 399 -28.66 -27.28 -17.02
CA THR A 399 -29.21 -28.15 -18.08
C THR A 399 -30.47 -27.56 -18.72
N GLU A 400 -30.52 -27.73 -20.04
CA GLU A 400 -31.53 -27.30 -20.99
C GLU A 400 -32.94 -27.87 -20.71
N THR A 401 -33.97 -27.16 -21.18
CA THR A 401 -35.04 -27.78 -21.99
C THR A 401 -35.88 -26.73 -22.74
N ARG A 402 -35.83 -26.80 -24.09
CA ARG A 402 -36.96 -26.83 -25.05
C ARG A 402 -38.36 -26.54 -24.46
N THR A 403 -39.29 -25.80 -25.08
CA THR A 403 -39.57 -25.63 -26.51
C THR A 403 -40.70 -24.60 -26.72
N SER A 404 -40.50 -23.76 -27.73
CA SER A 404 -41.41 -23.51 -28.86
C SER A 404 -42.68 -22.64 -28.76
N LYS A 405 -42.83 -21.89 -29.86
CA LYS A 405 -44.04 -21.43 -30.57
C LYS A 405 -44.62 -20.10 -30.11
N ASN A 406 -45.05 -19.20 -31.00
CA ASN A 406 -44.84 -18.99 -32.44
C ASN A 406 -45.52 -17.65 -32.78
N ASP A 407 -45.04 -17.05 -33.86
CA ASP A 407 -45.79 -16.25 -34.83
C ASP A 407 -46.28 -14.82 -34.49
N LEU A 408 -45.52 -13.92 -35.11
CA LEU A 408 -45.90 -12.63 -35.65
C LEU A 408 -47.22 -12.62 -36.42
N SER A 409 -48.01 -11.55 -36.25
CA SER A 409 -48.66 -10.91 -37.40
C SER A 409 -48.98 -9.43 -37.18
N LYS A 410 -48.35 -8.61 -38.04
CA LYS A 410 -48.92 -7.51 -38.85
C LYS A 410 -49.40 -6.19 -38.20
N SER A 411 -48.80 -5.14 -38.77
CA SER A 411 -49.39 -3.92 -39.37
C SER A 411 -49.59 -2.67 -38.50
N GLY A 412 -49.14 -1.54 -39.05
CA GLY A 412 -49.62 -0.20 -38.67
C GLY A 412 -48.57 0.90 -38.74
N LEU A 413 -48.54 1.65 -39.85
CA LEU A 413 -47.88 2.96 -39.97
C LEU A 413 -48.42 3.94 -38.90
N ALA A 414 -47.54 4.70 -38.25
CA ALA A 414 -47.77 6.13 -37.96
C ALA A 414 -46.45 6.80 -37.53
N ASP A 415 -46.12 7.87 -38.25
CA ASP A 415 -45.06 8.82 -37.96
C ASP A 415 -45.51 9.71 -36.79
N VAL A 416 -44.75 9.76 -35.69
CA VAL A 416 -44.90 10.78 -34.63
C VAL A 416 -43.51 11.13 -34.09
N THR A 417 -43.06 12.33 -34.43
CA THR A 417 -41.99 13.04 -33.72
C THR A 417 -42.45 13.35 -32.30
N ALA A 418 -41.75 12.80 -31.29
CA ALA A 418 -41.81 13.30 -29.93
C ALA A 418 -40.54 12.94 -29.16
N ASP A 419 -39.90 13.98 -28.62
CA ASP A 419 -38.94 13.93 -27.52
C ASP A 419 -39.35 12.91 -26.45
N THR A 420 -38.42 12.03 -26.08
CA THR A 420 -38.50 11.32 -24.80
C THR A 420 -37.21 11.50 -24.04
N GLN A 421 -37.31 12.32 -23.00
CA GLN A 421 -36.45 12.37 -21.83
C GLN A 421 -35.95 10.97 -21.47
N VAL A 422 -34.65 10.73 -21.64
CA VAL A 422 -33.99 9.58 -21.05
C VAL A 422 -33.86 9.87 -19.56
N THR A 423 -34.82 9.38 -18.79
CA THR A 423 -34.77 9.34 -17.32
C THR A 423 -33.45 8.70 -16.88
N GLY A 424 -32.71 9.37 -15.99
CA GLY A 424 -31.39 8.96 -15.47
C GLY A 424 -31.32 7.53 -14.89
N CYS A 425 -32.45 6.87 -14.65
CA CYS A 425 -32.54 5.48 -14.21
C CYS A 425 -32.10 4.46 -15.28
N GLY A 426 -32.29 4.75 -16.57
CA GLY A 426 -31.90 3.83 -17.68
C GLY A 426 -30.40 3.80 -17.92
N ILE A 427 -29.72 4.94 -17.73
CA ILE A 427 -28.27 5.06 -17.83
C ILE A 427 -27.60 4.40 -16.61
N LEU A 428 -28.17 4.59 -15.42
CA LEU A 428 -27.65 3.99 -14.19
C LEU A 428 -27.72 2.45 -14.21
N ASN A 429 -28.84 1.87 -14.64
CA ASN A 429 -28.97 0.41 -14.77
C ASN A 429 -28.06 -0.15 -15.88
N TYR A 430 -27.90 0.56 -17.00
CA TYR A 430 -26.95 0.18 -18.05
C TYR A 430 -25.49 0.21 -17.57
N ILE A 431 -25.14 1.17 -16.71
CA ILE A 431 -23.79 1.27 -16.12
C ILE A 431 -23.57 0.16 -15.07
N ILE A 432 -24.58 -0.18 -14.26
CA ILE A 432 -24.51 -1.27 -13.27
C ILE A 432 -24.33 -2.62 -13.96
N ASP A 433 -25.12 -2.91 -15.00
CA ASP A 433 -24.99 -4.15 -15.78
C ASP A 433 -23.63 -4.22 -16.50
N LYS A 434 -23.15 -3.09 -17.03
CA LYS A 434 -21.81 -3.02 -17.63
C LYS A 434 -20.68 -3.14 -16.61
N LYS A 435 -20.86 -2.64 -15.38
CA LYS A 435 -19.91 -2.83 -14.26
C LYS A 435 -19.80 -4.33 -13.95
N ARG A 436 -20.92 -5.05 -13.96
CA ARG A 436 -20.99 -6.49 -13.69
C ARG A 436 -20.40 -7.36 -14.81
N GLU A 437 -20.68 -7.04 -16.07
CA GLU A 437 -20.03 -7.72 -17.21
C GLU A 437 -18.52 -7.45 -17.28
N LEU A 438 -18.07 -6.23 -16.98
CA LEU A 438 -16.64 -5.92 -16.90
C LEU A 438 -15.98 -6.70 -15.75
N GLN A 439 -16.64 -6.82 -14.59
CA GLN A 439 -16.16 -7.61 -13.46
C GLN A 439 -15.95 -9.09 -13.82
N ASP A 440 -16.86 -9.69 -14.59
CA ASP A 440 -16.76 -11.10 -15.01
C ASP A 440 -15.64 -11.32 -16.04
N VAL A 441 -15.53 -10.43 -17.01
CA VAL A 441 -14.47 -10.48 -18.02
C VAL A 441 -13.10 -10.33 -17.35
N ILE A 442 -12.92 -9.34 -16.48
CA ILE A 442 -11.61 -9.09 -15.87
C ILE A 442 -11.25 -10.18 -14.83
N SER A 443 -12.21 -10.69 -14.08
CA SER A 443 -11.99 -11.85 -13.19
C SER A 443 -11.50 -13.07 -13.98
N SER A 444 -12.05 -13.32 -15.17
CA SER A 444 -11.65 -14.45 -16.01
C SER A 444 -10.19 -14.35 -16.50
N TYR A 445 -9.72 -13.16 -16.87
CA TYR A 445 -8.34 -12.90 -17.28
C TYR A 445 -7.38 -12.93 -16.08
N TRP A 446 -7.78 -12.42 -14.92
CA TRP A 446 -7.02 -12.51 -13.66
C TRP A 446 -6.76 -13.96 -13.26
N TYR A 447 -7.82 -14.79 -13.18
CA TYR A 447 -7.67 -16.20 -12.85
C TYR A 447 -6.90 -16.97 -13.94
N ALA A 448 -6.98 -16.57 -15.23
CA ALA A 448 -6.17 -17.16 -16.29
C ALA A 448 -4.67 -16.81 -16.15
N GLY A 449 -4.33 -15.56 -15.83
CA GLY A 449 -2.96 -15.11 -15.57
C GLY A 449 -2.35 -15.79 -14.35
N LEU A 450 -3.08 -15.88 -13.24
CA LEU A 450 -2.68 -16.60 -12.04
C LEU A 450 -2.48 -18.11 -12.29
N ARG A 451 -3.38 -18.75 -13.05
CA ARG A 451 -3.24 -20.17 -13.42
C ARG A 451 -2.03 -20.41 -14.32
N LYS A 452 -1.69 -19.48 -15.22
CA LYS A 452 -0.52 -19.56 -16.08
C LYS A 452 0.77 -19.37 -15.28
N ALA A 453 0.84 -18.36 -14.40
CA ALA A 453 1.97 -18.15 -13.50
C ALA A 453 2.18 -19.35 -12.56
N ARG A 454 1.11 -19.91 -11.99
CA ARG A 454 1.15 -21.08 -11.09
C ARG A 454 1.64 -22.36 -11.79
N ARG A 455 1.26 -22.58 -13.05
CA ARG A 455 1.78 -23.70 -13.88
C ARG A 455 3.26 -23.52 -14.22
N LEU A 456 3.69 -22.30 -14.54
CA LEU A 456 5.09 -22.00 -14.84
C LEU A 456 6.00 -22.13 -13.62
N LEU A 457 5.46 -21.91 -12.42
CA LEU A 457 6.17 -22.04 -11.14
C LEU A 457 6.04 -23.44 -10.49
N GLY A 458 5.34 -24.40 -11.12
CA GLY A 458 5.29 -25.79 -10.66
C GLY A 458 4.52 -26.06 -9.35
N ILE A 459 3.66 -25.14 -8.90
CA ILE A 459 2.95 -25.24 -7.61
C ILE A 459 1.73 -26.16 -7.75
N LYS A 460 1.73 -27.32 -7.07
CA LYS A 460 0.59 -28.26 -7.05
C LYS A 460 -0.51 -27.80 -6.08
N GLU A 461 -1.73 -28.21 -6.39
CA GLU A 461 -2.94 -27.93 -5.60
C GLU A 461 -3.11 -29.10 -4.62
N ASN A 462 -3.12 -28.81 -3.32
CA ASN A 462 -3.06 -29.73 -2.17
C ASN A 462 -1.64 -30.05 -1.66
N ASP A 463 -1.10 -29.17 -0.83
CA ASP A 463 -0.26 -29.59 0.29
C ASP A 463 -0.76 -28.88 1.55
N GLN A 464 -1.46 -29.64 2.40
CA GLN A 464 -1.61 -29.28 3.80
C GLN A 464 -0.20 -29.26 4.41
N GLN A 465 0.18 -28.14 5.04
CA GLN A 465 1.46 -28.02 5.74
C GLN A 465 1.61 -29.15 6.77
N PRO A 466 2.69 -29.94 6.75
CA PRO A 466 2.97 -30.88 7.82
C PRO A 466 3.42 -30.13 9.08
N ALA A 467 2.94 -30.58 10.23
CA ALA A 467 3.30 -30.07 11.55
C ALA A 467 4.82 -30.12 11.79
N MET A 468 5.44 -28.98 12.12
CA MET A 468 6.85 -28.88 12.44
C MET A 468 7.17 -29.60 13.76
N LYS A 469 8.08 -30.59 13.70
CA LYS A 469 8.76 -31.17 14.87
C LYS A 469 9.83 -30.19 15.37
N LYS A 470 9.83 -29.95 16.68
CA LYS A 470 10.83 -29.16 17.41
C LYS A 470 12.19 -29.86 17.43
N SER A 471 13.25 -29.18 16.99
CA SER A 471 14.60 -29.38 17.52
C SER A 471 15.38 -28.07 17.43
N SER A 472 16.08 -27.74 18.51
CA SER A 472 16.87 -26.51 18.69
C SER A 472 18.32 -26.88 18.99
N PRO A 473 19.31 -26.18 18.42
CA PRO A 473 20.61 -26.04 19.06
C PRO A 473 20.70 -24.67 19.75
N LYS A 474 21.14 -24.68 21.02
CA LYS A 474 21.49 -23.47 21.78
C LYS A 474 22.85 -22.95 21.31
N ALA A 475 22.95 -21.65 21.05
CA ALA A 475 24.21 -20.91 21.06
C ALA A 475 23.99 -19.65 21.91
N THR A 476 24.77 -19.54 22.98
CA THR A 476 24.81 -18.42 23.92
C THR A 476 25.93 -17.47 23.53
N LEU A 477 25.61 -16.19 23.35
CA LEU A 477 26.54 -15.08 23.40
C LEU A 477 25.78 -13.90 24.02
N GLU A 478 26.13 -13.60 25.26
CA GLU A 478 25.59 -12.47 26.03
C GLU A 478 26.35 -11.20 25.62
N THR A 479 25.64 -10.24 25.03
CA THR A 479 26.07 -8.84 24.96
C THR A 479 25.17 -8.03 25.89
N VAL A 480 25.79 -7.16 26.68
CA VAL A 480 25.14 -6.25 27.62
C VAL A 480 24.27 -5.25 26.84
N TYR A 481 22.95 -5.31 27.02
CA TYR A 481 21.93 -4.55 26.28
C TYR A 481 21.34 -3.40 27.13
N ASP A 482 21.10 -2.25 26.49
CA ASP A 482 20.40 -1.07 27.05
C ASP A 482 18.88 -1.22 26.85
N ASP A 483 18.13 -1.31 27.95
CA ASP A 483 16.67 -1.54 28.01
C ASP A 483 15.85 -0.53 27.16
N ASN A 484 16.38 0.67 26.87
CA ASN A 484 15.65 1.71 26.12
C ASN A 484 15.74 1.58 24.58
N GLN A 485 16.71 0.81 24.06
CA GLN A 485 16.91 0.63 22.60
C GLN A 485 16.32 -0.67 22.05
N GLU A 486 15.93 -1.60 22.94
CA GLU A 486 15.38 -2.91 22.61
C GLU A 486 14.19 -2.87 21.61
N PRO A 487 13.14 -2.04 21.79
CA PRO A 487 12.00 -2.05 20.87
C PRO A 487 12.33 -1.52 19.47
N LEU A 488 13.18 -0.50 19.38
CA LEU A 488 13.65 0.06 18.11
C LEU A 488 14.58 -0.91 17.38
N SER A 489 15.47 -1.57 18.12
CA SER A 489 16.33 -2.64 17.61
C SER A 489 15.51 -3.80 17.04
N LEU A 490 14.52 -4.28 17.79
CA LEU A 490 13.61 -5.33 17.34
C LEU A 490 12.89 -4.94 16.05
N LEU A 491 12.28 -3.74 15.99
CA LEU A 491 11.60 -3.26 14.79
C LEU A 491 12.55 -3.21 13.59
N TYR A 492 13.74 -2.62 13.76
CA TYR A 492 14.68 -2.49 12.65
C TYR A 492 15.21 -3.84 12.16
N ASN A 493 15.46 -4.77 13.07
CA ASN A 493 15.87 -6.14 12.75
C ASN A 493 14.78 -6.89 11.99
N VAL A 494 13.52 -6.81 12.43
CA VAL A 494 12.38 -7.41 11.70
C VAL A 494 12.26 -6.79 10.31
N LEU A 495 12.35 -5.47 10.19
CA LEU A 495 12.29 -4.74 8.92
C LEU A 495 13.53 -4.95 8.03
N SER A 496 14.60 -5.50 8.57
CA SER A 496 15.82 -5.88 7.83
C SER A 496 15.85 -7.36 7.45
N THR A 497 14.90 -8.15 7.97
CA THR A 497 14.76 -9.56 7.67
C THR A 497 14.20 -9.75 6.27
N ARG A 498 14.81 -10.60 5.45
CA ARG A 498 14.29 -10.88 4.10
C ARG A 498 13.18 -11.95 4.17
N PRO A 499 12.04 -11.81 3.45
CA PRO A 499 11.71 -10.80 2.43
C PRO A 499 11.08 -9.47 2.93
N VAL A 500 10.94 -9.23 4.24
CA VAL A 500 10.42 -7.93 4.74
C VAL A 500 11.27 -6.76 4.22
N LEU A 501 12.59 -6.94 4.18
CA LEU A 501 13.52 -6.19 3.34
C LEU A 501 13.64 -6.87 1.98
N ASN A 502 13.44 -6.12 0.90
CA ASN A 502 13.48 -6.61 -0.47
C ASN A 502 14.07 -5.55 -1.42
N LYS A 503 14.16 -5.87 -2.72
CA LYS A 503 14.73 -4.98 -3.75
C LYS A 503 13.93 -3.71 -3.99
N LEU A 504 12.62 -3.69 -3.66
CA LEU A 504 11.78 -2.50 -3.77
C LEU A 504 11.95 -1.56 -2.57
N THR A 505 12.51 -2.02 -1.45
CA THR A 505 12.66 -1.19 -0.27
C THR A 505 13.55 0.02 -0.57
N THR A 506 12.94 1.20 -0.48
CA THR A 506 13.59 2.50 -0.65
C THR A 506 14.11 3.01 0.66
N TYR A 507 13.29 2.94 1.73
CA TYR A 507 13.66 3.36 3.06
C TYR A 507 12.97 2.54 4.16
N THR A 508 13.58 2.55 5.35
CA THR A 508 13.01 2.09 6.61
C THR A 508 12.89 3.26 7.56
N THR A 509 11.75 3.39 8.23
CA THR A 509 11.52 4.44 9.24
C THR A 509 11.13 3.80 10.57
N LEU A 510 11.65 4.34 11.67
CA LEU A 510 11.24 4.01 13.03
C LEU A 510 10.70 5.27 13.71
N MET A 511 9.61 5.14 14.46
CA MET A 511 8.86 6.24 15.05
C MET A 511 8.40 5.94 16.47
N SER A 512 8.28 6.96 17.30
CA SER A 512 7.53 6.94 18.56
C SER A 512 6.92 8.32 18.82
N ALA A 513 5.60 8.41 18.76
CA ALA A 513 4.87 9.68 18.91
C ALA A 513 5.12 10.31 20.27
N LYS A 514 5.13 9.50 21.34
CA LYS A 514 5.37 9.95 22.72
C LYS A 514 6.77 10.51 22.93
N GLN A 515 7.76 10.01 22.19
CA GLN A 515 9.14 10.48 22.31
C GLN A 515 9.45 11.60 21.30
N GLY A 516 8.50 11.95 20.42
CA GLY A 516 8.78 12.79 19.25
C GLY A 516 9.82 12.17 18.30
N TYR A 517 10.10 10.87 18.42
CA TYR A 517 11.18 10.21 17.70
C TYR A 517 10.72 9.82 16.29
N ILE A 518 11.52 10.19 15.30
CA ILE A 518 11.47 9.64 13.94
C ILE A 518 12.87 9.64 13.34
N LYS A 519 13.29 8.48 12.83
CA LYS A 519 14.51 8.35 12.03
C LYS A 519 14.26 7.44 10.84
N THR A 520 14.88 7.79 9.73
CA THR A 520 14.74 7.08 8.47
C THR A 520 16.10 6.78 7.87
N TRP A 521 16.23 5.59 7.27
CA TRP A 521 17.42 5.18 6.55
C TRP A 521 17.04 4.71 5.15
N VAL A 522 17.78 5.16 4.14
CA VAL A 522 17.72 4.59 2.79
C VAL A 522 18.16 3.14 2.87
N ARG A 523 17.47 2.25 2.18
CA ARG A 523 17.77 0.80 2.22
C ARG A 523 18.20 0.30 0.86
N GLN A 524 19.08 -0.69 0.89
CA GLN A 524 19.39 -1.54 -0.24
C GLN A 524 19.30 -3.00 0.17
N CYS A 525 19.04 -3.88 -0.79
CA CYS A 525 19.06 -5.31 -0.57
C CYS A 525 20.02 -5.99 -1.56
N PRO A 526 21.30 -6.22 -1.17
CA PRO A 526 22.25 -6.89 -2.03
C PRO A 526 21.88 -8.36 -2.23
N ASP A 527 22.28 -8.93 -3.36
CA ASP A 527 22.01 -10.33 -3.67
C ASP A 527 22.66 -11.27 -2.63
N PRO A 528 22.00 -12.39 -2.30
CA PRO A 528 20.70 -12.85 -2.81
C PRO A 528 19.51 -12.17 -2.10
N CYS A 529 18.61 -11.50 -2.82
CA CYS A 529 17.44 -10.86 -2.22
C CYS A 529 16.16 -11.01 -3.05
N TRP A 530 15.01 -10.88 -2.40
CA TRP A 530 13.71 -10.95 -3.06
C TRP A 530 13.44 -9.70 -3.88
N PRO A 531 12.85 -9.85 -5.08
CA PRO A 531 12.47 -8.71 -5.89
C PRO A 531 11.34 -7.87 -5.27
N TRP A 532 10.55 -8.39 -4.33
CA TRP A 532 9.46 -7.68 -3.63
C TRP A 532 9.11 -8.36 -2.30
#